data_AF-A0A7K4B5F7-F1
#
_entry.id   AF-A0A7K4B5F7-F1
#
_cell.length_a   1.000
_cell.length_b   1.000
_cell.length_c   1.000
_cell.angle_alpha   90.00
_cell.angle_beta   90.00
_cell.angle_gamma   90.00
#
_symmetry.space_group_name_H-M   'P 1'
#
loop_
_entity.id
_entity.type
_entity.pdbx_description
1 polymer ?
#
loop_
_entity_poly.entity_id
_entity_poly.type
_entity_poly.pdbx_seq_one_letter_code
_entity_poly.pdbx_strand_id
1 'polypeptide(L)'
;MNEGENILESSKGPIVLGIIIGVLAAIIQGLTISAGGPEAYGFCALCHTRDLVNGILNILLGTNLGLAALSKTAILPVLTMIGVLIGGVIAAKMSREFRIKHAQIKDILVYFIGGVLLMQFGLLFGACPYRAALRVGYGDFVAVFGIIGILAGVWLALIMITRSFKGGN
;
A
#
# COMPACT_ATOMS: atom_id res chain seq x y z
N MET A 1 23.88 1.11 -18.38
CA MET A 1 23.12 -0.06 -17.90
C MET A 1 23.91 -0.60 -16.73
N ASN A 2 23.50 -0.22 -15.53
CA ASN A 2 24.31 -0.36 -14.31
C ASN A 2 23.96 -1.65 -13.57
N GLU A 3 24.94 -2.24 -12.88
CA GLU A 3 24.87 -3.51 -12.13
C GLU A 3 23.63 -3.65 -11.22
N GLY A 4 23.09 -2.54 -10.71
CA GLY A 4 21.87 -2.52 -9.89
C GLY A 4 20.57 -2.89 -10.62
N GLU A 5 20.49 -2.70 -11.93
CA GLU A 5 19.31 -3.05 -12.74
C GLU A 5 19.18 -4.59 -12.87
N ASN A 6 20.30 -5.30 -12.99
CA ASN A 6 20.35 -6.77 -13.06
C ASN A 6 19.82 -7.46 -11.79
N ILE A 7 19.95 -6.83 -10.62
CA ILE A 7 19.52 -7.41 -9.34
C ILE A 7 18.01 -7.24 -9.15
N LEU A 8 17.43 -6.13 -9.64
CA LEU A 8 16.00 -5.86 -9.58
C LEU A 8 15.19 -6.63 -10.63
N GLU A 9 15.80 -6.98 -11.76
CA GLU A 9 15.18 -7.77 -12.84
C GLU A 9 15.18 -9.29 -12.55
N SER A 10 16.01 -9.73 -11.60
CA SER A 10 16.05 -11.11 -11.12
C SER A 10 14.88 -11.42 -10.17
N SER A 11 14.52 -12.71 -10.03
CA SER A 11 13.53 -13.20 -9.06
C SER A 11 13.83 -12.81 -7.60
N LYS A 12 15.06 -12.39 -7.31
CA LYS A 12 15.52 -11.89 -6.02
C LYS A 12 15.28 -10.39 -5.81
N GLY A 13 15.03 -9.62 -6.87
CA GLY A 13 14.83 -8.17 -6.83
C GLY A 13 13.77 -7.70 -5.84
N PRO A 14 12.54 -8.29 -5.84
CA PRO A 14 11.49 -7.92 -4.90
C PRO A 14 11.85 -8.16 -3.43
N ILE A 15 12.65 -9.21 -3.15
CA ILE A 15 13.10 -9.55 -1.79
C ILE A 15 14.12 -8.51 -1.30
N VAL A 16 15.10 -8.17 -2.14
CA VAL A 16 16.12 -7.16 -1.83
C VAL A 16 15.46 -5.81 -1.58
N LEU A 17 14.53 -5.41 -2.46
CA LEU A 17 13.78 -4.16 -2.30
C LEU A 17 12.97 -4.16 -1.00
N GLY A 18 12.31 -5.29 -0.68
CA GLY A 18 11.54 -5.51 0.55
C GLY A 18 12.37 -5.35 1.83
N ILE A 19 13.60 -5.87 1.84
CA ILE A 19 14.53 -5.71 2.97
C ILE A 19 14.94 -4.24 3.11
N ILE A 20 15.30 -3.58 2.00
CA ILE A 20 15.73 -2.17 2.03
C ILE A 20 14.62 -1.28 2.58
N ILE A 21 13.39 -1.41 2.07
CA ILE A 21 12.25 -0.60 2.55
C ILE A 21 11.89 -0.91 4.01
N GLY A 22 12.04 -2.17 4.44
CA GLY A 22 11.77 -2.59 5.82
C GLY A 22 12.77 -2.03 6.81
N VAL A 23 14.06 -2.06 6.48
CA VAL A 23 15.12 -1.47 7.30
C VAL A 23 14.97 0.05 7.37
N LEU A 24 14.71 0.71 6.24
CA LEU A 24 14.50 2.15 6.20
C LEU A 24 13.28 2.56 7.03
N ALA A 25 12.18 1.79 6.94
CA ALA A 25 10.98 1.99 7.75
C ALA A 25 11.28 1.89 9.24
N ALA A 26 11.99 0.83 9.67
CA ALA A 26 12.34 0.63 11.07
C ALA A 26 13.22 1.77 11.63
N ILE A 27 14.19 2.26 10.85
CA ILE A 27 15.04 3.40 11.23
C ILE A 27 14.20 4.67 11.39
N ILE A 28 13.33 4.97 10.43
CA ILE A 28 12.45 6.16 10.49
C ILE A 28 11.50 6.06 11.69
N GLN A 29 10.95 4.87 11.97
CA GLN A 29 10.10 4.63 13.14
C GLN A 29 10.88 4.87 14.44
N GLY A 30 12.09 4.31 14.57
CA GLY A 30 12.97 4.52 15.73
C GLY A 30 13.23 6.00 16.01
N LEU A 31 13.41 6.80 14.96
CA LEU A 31 13.63 8.24 15.07
C LEU A 31 12.36 9.02 15.43
N THR A 32 11.20 8.60 14.91
CA THR A 32 9.91 9.30 15.11
C THR A 32 9.19 8.93 16.41
N ILE A 33 9.49 7.79 17.03
CA ILE A 33 9.00 7.43 18.36
C ILE A 33 9.44 8.46 19.41
N SER A 34 10.67 8.97 19.29
CA SER A 34 11.19 10.00 20.21
C SER A 34 10.49 11.36 20.06
N ALA A 35 9.71 11.56 18.99
CA ALA A 35 9.00 12.80 18.68
C ALA A 35 7.48 12.72 18.97
N GLY A 36 6.98 11.64 19.58
CA GLY A 36 5.55 11.47 19.90
C GLY A 36 4.66 11.16 18.69
N GLY A 37 5.24 10.63 17.61
CA GLY A 37 4.50 10.22 16.42
C GLY A 37 3.61 8.98 16.66
N PRO A 38 2.55 8.77 15.84
CA PRO A 38 1.68 7.61 15.95
C PRO A 38 2.44 6.29 15.76
N GLU A 39 2.21 5.34 16.67
CA GLU A 39 2.78 4.00 16.63
C GLU A 39 2.43 3.25 15.33
N ALA A 40 3.44 2.61 14.72
CA ALA A 40 3.30 1.81 13.51
C ALA A 40 2.66 2.53 12.28
N TYR A 41 3.08 3.77 11.98
CA TYR A 41 2.60 4.50 10.80
C TYR A 41 3.53 4.37 9.59
N GLY A 42 2.95 4.14 8.42
CA GLY A 42 3.57 4.52 7.15
C GLY A 42 2.75 4.10 5.95
N PHE A 43 3.40 3.97 4.78
CA PHE A 43 2.69 4.05 3.51
C PHE A 43 1.71 2.90 3.30
N CYS A 44 0.43 3.25 3.32
CA CYS A 44 -0.66 2.32 3.12
C CYS A 44 -1.72 2.87 2.16
N ALA A 45 -1.92 2.19 1.04
CA ALA A 45 -2.90 2.64 0.04
C ALA A 45 -4.34 2.72 0.59
N LEU A 46 -4.71 1.81 1.49
CA LEU A 46 -6.03 1.82 2.14
C LEU A 46 -6.18 3.02 3.08
N CYS A 47 -5.22 3.21 3.99
CA CYS A 47 -5.30 4.25 5.02
C CYS A 47 -5.13 5.65 4.45
N HIS A 48 -4.24 5.86 3.46
CA HIS A 48 -4.08 7.17 2.81
C HIS A 48 -5.29 7.54 1.96
N THR A 49 -5.96 6.58 1.33
CA THR A 49 -7.22 6.86 0.61
C THR A 49 -8.32 7.24 1.59
N ARG A 50 -8.44 6.51 2.71
CA ARG A 50 -9.37 6.85 3.80
C ARG A 50 -9.09 8.24 4.37
N ASP A 51 -7.84 8.57 4.65
CA ASP A 51 -7.47 9.89 5.19
C ASP A 51 -7.72 11.01 4.18
N LEU A 52 -7.52 10.78 2.87
CA LEU A 52 -7.88 11.74 1.83
C LEU A 52 -9.39 11.98 1.78
N VAL A 53 -10.19 10.91 1.80
CA VAL A 53 -11.66 11.02 1.79
C VAL A 53 -12.17 11.69 3.07
N ASN A 54 -11.68 11.27 4.25
CA ASN A 54 -12.04 11.89 5.52
C ASN A 54 -11.61 13.36 5.57
N GLY A 55 -10.45 13.72 5.01
CA GLY A 55 -10.00 15.10 4.91
C GLY A 55 -10.92 15.96 4.04
N ILE A 56 -11.29 15.47 2.86
CA ILE A 56 -12.24 16.14 1.96
C ILE A 56 -13.60 16.30 2.65
N LEU A 57 -14.11 15.25 3.30
CA LEU A 57 -15.39 15.28 3.99
C LEU A 57 -15.38 16.23 5.20
N ASN A 58 -14.28 16.32 5.94
CA ASN A 58 -14.14 17.27 7.04
C ASN A 58 -14.16 18.72 6.53
N ILE A 59 -13.53 19.00 5.37
CA ILE A 59 -13.55 20.32 4.73
C ILE A 59 -14.94 20.66 4.19
N LEU A 60 -15.63 19.71 3.57
CA LEU A 60 -16.95 19.93 2.97
C LEU A 60 -18.10 20.00 3.98
N LEU A 61 -18.06 19.16 5.03
CA LEU A 61 -19.19 18.96 5.95
C LEU A 61 -18.93 19.51 7.36
N GLY A 62 -17.76 20.09 7.62
CA GLY A 62 -17.38 20.59 8.95
C GLY A 62 -17.30 19.52 10.03
N THR A 63 -17.23 18.25 9.62
CA THR A 63 -17.15 17.09 10.52
C THR A 63 -15.71 16.91 11.02
N ASN A 64 -15.54 16.21 12.15
CA ASN A 64 -14.23 15.90 12.74
C ASN A 64 -14.00 14.38 12.72
N LEU A 65 -14.03 13.76 11.53
CA LEU A 65 -13.68 12.35 11.40
C LEU A 65 -12.19 12.14 11.70
N GLY A 66 -11.86 10.96 12.23
CA GLY A 66 -10.49 10.59 12.58
C GLY A 66 -9.54 10.68 11.37
N LEU A 67 -8.54 11.54 11.48
CA LEU A 67 -7.38 11.64 10.59
C LEU A 67 -6.13 11.26 11.37
N ALA A 68 -5.18 10.61 10.71
CA ALA A 68 -3.84 10.45 11.26
C ALA A 68 -3.23 11.82 11.58
N ALA A 69 -2.44 11.91 12.67
CA ALA A 69 -1.82 13.18 13.12
C ALA A 69 -0.99 13.86 12.01
N LEU A 70 -0.35 13.07 11.14
CA LEU A 70 0.39 13.53 9.97
C LEU A 70 -0.51 14.13 8.86
N SER A 71 -1.76 13.69 8.77
CA SER A 71 -2.73 14.19 7.78
C SER A 71 -3.54 15.38 8.31
N LYS A 72 -3.61 15.60 9.63
CA LYS A 72 -4.16 16.83 10.25
C LYS A 72 -3.28 18.04 9.97
N THR A 73 -1.98 17.85 9.93
CA THR A 73 -1.02 18.84 9.46
C THR A 73 -1.06 18.83 7.92
N ALA A 74 -2.05 19.49 7.33
CA ALA A 74 -2.32 19.59 5.89
C ALA A 74 -1.18 20.23 5.04
N ILE A 75 0.05 20.22 5.54
CA ILE A 75 1.24 20.87 5.02
C ILE A 75 2.17 19.88 4.30
N LEU A 76 1.94 18.56 4.38
CA LEU A 76 2.73 17.55 3.66
C LEU A 76 1.88 16.79 2.62
N PRO A 77 1.42 17.45 1.53
CA PRO A 77 0.70 16.79 0.43
C PRO A 77 1.51 15.68 -0.24
N VAL A 78 2.83 15.67 -0.03
CA VAL A 78 3.75 14.66 -0.56
C VAL A 78 3.47 13.26 0.00
N LEU A 79 2.94 13.15 1.23
CA LEU A 79 2.59 11.87 1.86
C LEU A 79 1.07 11.57 1.78
N THR A 80 0.40 12.16 0.79
CA THR A 80 -0.98 11.82 0.42
C THR A 80 -0.98 10.94 -0.82
N MET A 81 -2.14 10.36 -1.17
CA MET A 81 -2.27 9.60 -2.41
C MET A 81 -1.87 10.39 -3.67
N ILE A 82 -2.05 11.72 -3.66
CA ILE A 82 -1.63 12.58 -4.75
C ILE A 82 -0.11 12.52 -4.94
N GLY A 83 0.67 12.60 -3.85
CA GLY A 83 2.13 12.55 -3.91
C GLY A 83 2.65 11.24 -4.48
N VAL A 84 2.04 10.11 -4.10
CA VAL A 84 2.41 8.79 -4.64
C VAL A 84 2.05 8.63 -6.11
N LEU A 85 0.90 9.15 -6.55
CA LEU A 85 0.55 9.14 -7.97
C LEU A 85 1.53 9.98 -8.80
N ILE A 86 1.89 11.18 -8.34
CA ILE A 86 2.86 12.04 -9.02
C ILE A 86 4.25 11.37 -9.06
N GLY A 87 4.71 10.84 -7.92
CA GLY A 87 5.99 10.13 -7.83
C GLY A 87 6.05 8.91 -8.76
N GLY A 88 4.97 8.13 -8.82
CA GLY A 88 4.86 6.98 -9.72
C GLY A 88 4.89 7.38 -11.21
N VAL A 89 4.22 8.47 -11.58
CA VAL A 89 4.25 8.99 -12.96
C VAL A 89 5.65 9.48 -13.33
N ILE A 90 6.33 10.21 -12.43
CA ILE A 90 7.70 10.70 -12.66
C ILE A 90 8.66 9.51 -12.81
N ALA A 91 8.58 8.52 -11.93
CA ALA A 91 9.40 7.32 -11.99
C ALA A 91 9.17 6.55 -13.31
N ALA A 92 7.91 6.32 -13.69
CA ALA A 92 7.58 5.63 -14.94
C ALA A 92 8.07 6.39 -16.18
N LYS A 93 8.02 7.73 -16.16
CA LYS A 93 8.52 8.56 -17.25
C LYS A 93 10.05 8.51 -17.34
N MET A 94 10.74 8.50 -16.20
CA MET A 94 12.20 8.39 -16.14
C MET A 94 12.69 7.02 -16.64
N SER A 95 11.99 5.95 -16.27
CA SER A 95 12.26 4.58 -16.74
C SER A 95 11.78 4.31 -18.18
N ARG A 96 11.09 5.26 -18.82
CA ARG A 96 10.46 5.11 -20.16
C ARG A 96 9.50 3.93 -20.29
N GLU A 97 8.95 3.45 -19.18
CA GLU A 97 7.98 2.35 -19.11
C GLU A 97 6.52 2.85 -19.05
N PHE A 98 6.29 4.15 -19.22
CA PHE A 98 4.95 4.72 -19.17
C PHE A 98 4.11 4.28 -20.38
N ARG A 99 3.13 3.41 -20.15
CA ARG A 99 2.17 2.94 -21.16
C ARG A 99 0.73 3.16 -20.70
N ILE A 100 -0.08 3.80 -21.54
CA ILE A 100 -1.53 3.91 -21.34
C ILE A 100 -2.16 2.58 -21.73
N LYS A 101 -2.88 1.95 -20.80
CA LYS A 101 -3.59 0.69 -21.03
C LYS A 101 -5.09 0.96 -21.16
N HIS A 102 -5.70 0.50 -22.24
CA HIS A 102 -7.15 0.54 -22.40
C HIS A 102 -7.76 -0.74 -21.80
N ALA A 103 -8.68 -0.59 -20.86
CA ALA A 103 -9.40 -1.69 -20.24
C ALA A 103 -10.73 -1.94 -20.95
N GLN A 104 -11.13 -3.20 -21.09
CA GLN A 104 -12.46 -3.53 -21.59
C GLN A 104 -13.51 -3.27 -20.51
N ILE A 105 -14.78 -3.08 -20.91
CA ILE A 105 -15.88 -2.78 -19.99
C ILE A 105 -16.02 -3.86 -18.90
N LYS A 106 -15.77 -5.13 -19.25
CA LYS A 106 -15.79 -6.26 -18.31
C LYS A 106 -14.68 -6.14 -17.25
N ASP A 107 -13.47 -5.76 -17.68
CA ASP A 107 -12.32 -5.61 -16.78
C ASP A 107 -12.51 -4.43 -15.82
N ILE A 108 -13.08 -3.33 -16.32
CA ILE A 108 -13.41 -2.15 -15.51
C ILE A 108 -14.35 -2.53 -14.37
N LEU A 109 -15.37 -3.35 -14.66
CA LEU A 109 -16.32 -3.79 -13.64
C LEU A 109 -15.63 -4.63 -12.55
N VAL A 110 -14.75 -5.55 -12.96
CA VAL A 110 -13.99 -6.41 -12.02
C VAL A 110 -13.06 -5.58 -11.15
N TYR A 111 -12.32 -4.62 -11.73
CA TYR A 111 -11.43 -3.75 -10.97
C TYR A 111 -12.18 -2.83 -10.01
N PHE A 112 -13.33 -2.30 -10.43
CA PHE A 112 -14.15 -1.43 -9.59
C PHE A 112 -14.72 -2.20 -8.38
N ILE A 113 -15.38 -3.33 -8.63
CA ILE A 113 -15.97 -4.15 -7.58
C ILE A 113 -14.88 -4.73 -6.67
N GLY A 114 -13.78 -5.20 -7.25
CA GLY A 114 -12.61 -5.68 -6.49
C GLY A 114 -12.02 -4.58 -5.61
N GLY A 115 -11.91 -3.35 -6.12
CA GLY A 115 -11.45 -2.19 -5.35
C GLY A 115 -12.37 -1.84 -4.18
N VAL A 116 -13.68 -1.83 -4.39
CA VAL A 116 -14.67 -1.56 -3.32
C VAL A 116 -14.61 -2.63 -2.23
N LEU A 117 -14.59 -3.92 -2.61
CA LEU A 117 -14.47 -5.01 -1.65
C LEU A 117 -13.13 -4.92 -0.89
N LEU A 118 -12.03 -4.66 -1.58
CA LEU A 118 -10.70 -4.51 -0.96
C LEU A 118 -10.67 -3.34 0.02
N MET A 119 -11.26 -2.20 -0.31
CA MET A 119 -11.35 -1.07 0.62
C MET A 119 -12.16 -1.44 1.86
N GLN A 120 -13.30 -2.11 1.68
CA GLN A 120 -14.18 -2.42 2.78
C GLN A 120 -13.58 -3.47 3.72
N PHE A 121 -13.08 -4.59 3.19
CA PHE A 121 -12.43 -5.63 3.99
C PHE A 121 -11.08 -5.16 4.55
N GLY A 122 -10.30 -4.40 3.78
CA GLY A 122 -8.99 -3.89 4.22
C GLY A 122 -9.11 -2.89 5.38
N LEU A 123 -10.17 -2.07 5.43
CA LEU A 123 -10.46 -1.21 6.58
C LEU A 123 -11.02 -2.00 7.76
N LEU A 124 -11.93 -2.95 7.53
CA LEU A 124 -12.54 -3.76 8.60
C LEU A 124 -11.50 -4.54 9.41
N PHE A 125 -10.54 -5.16 8.73
CA PHE A 125 -9.47 -5.91 9.39
C PHE A 125 -8.25 -5.03 9.73
N GLY A 126 -8.20 -3.78 9.26
CA GLY A 126 -7.01 -2.92 9.34
C GLY A 126 -5.79 -3.54 8.65
N ALA A 127 -6.02 -4.47 7.72
CA ALA A 127 -5.04 -5.36 7.13
C ALA A 127 -4.36 -4.69 5.93
N CYS A 128 -3.48 -3.74 6.23
CA CYS A 128 -2.54 -3.20 5.26
C CYS A 128 -1.18 -3.84 5.46
N PRO A 129 -0.51 -4.37 4.42
CA PRO A 129 0.71 -5.16 4.60
C PRO A 129 1.78 -4.39 5.38
N TYR A 130 1.93 -3.10 5.08
CA TYR A 130 2.88 -2.23 5.75
C TYR A 130 2.54 -1.97 7.22
N ARG A 131 1.30 -1.52 7.51
CA ARG A 131 0.87 -1.22 8.88
C ARG A 131 0.82 -2.47 9.76
N ALA A 132 0.36 -3.59 9.20
CA ALA A 132 0.32 -4.87 9.89
C ALA A 132 1.73 -5.37 10.21
N ALA A 133 2.66 -5.31 9.26
CA ALA A 133 4.05 -5.71 9.50
C ALA A 133 4.72 -4.86 10.59
N LEU A 134 4.51 -3.55 10.58
CA LEU A 134 5.01 -2.68 11.65
C LEU A 134 4.41 -3.04 13.00
N ARG A 135 3.08 -3.26 13.06
CA ARG A 135 2.39 -3.58 14.32
C ARG A 135 2.80 -4.95 14.89
N VAL A 136 3.12 -5.92 14.03
CA VAL A 136 3.77 -7.18 14.44
C VAL A 136 5.13 -6.90 15.09
N GLY A 137 5.90 -5.94 14.56
CA GLY A 137 7.15 -5.48 15.16
C GLY A 137 7.01 -4.87 16.55
N TYR A 138 5.83 -4.32 16.90
CA TYR A 138 5.50 -3.83 18.25
C TYR A 138 4.90 -4.93 19.16
N GLY A 139 4.73 -6.16 18.67
CA GLY A 139 4.21 -7.28 19.46
C GLY A 139 2.68 -7.42 19.49
N ASP A 140 1.94 -6.81 18.56
CA ASP A 140 0.49 -7.02 18.49
C ASP A 140 0.13 -8.39 17.85
N PHE A 141 -0.45 -9.28 18.66
CA PHE A 141 -0.94 -10.59 18.22
C PHE A 141 -2.07 -10.50 17.18
N VAL A 142 -2.92 -9.47 17.23
CA VAL A 142 -4.01 -9.27 16.26
C VAL A 142 -3.43 -9.00 14.87
N ALA A 143 -2.31 -8.27 14.79
CA ALA A 143 -1.62 -8.00 13.54
C ALA A 143 -1.06 -9.27 12.88
N VAL A 144 -0.64 -10.26 13.69
CA VAL A 144 -0.13 -11.54 13.19
C VAL A 144 -1.23 -12.30 12.45
N PHE A 145 -2.43 -12.39 13.02
CA PHE A 145 -3.59 -12.98 12.34
C PHE A 145 -3.94 -12.24 11.05
N GLY A 146 -3.82 -10.90 11.05
CA GLY A 146 -3.98 -10.08 9.85
C GLY A 146 -3.00 -10.44 8.73
N ILE A 147 -1.71 -10.59 9.04
CA ILE A 147 -0.69 -10.98 8.07
C ILE A 147 -0.95 -12.39 7.52
N ILE A 148 -1.30 -13.35 8.38
CA ILE A 148 -1.65 -14.72 7.96
C ILE A 148 -2.85 -14.69 7.00
N GLY A 149 -3.87 -13.88 7.30
CA GLY A 149 -5.03 -13.69 6.42
C GLY A 149 -4.65 -13.14 5.04
N ILE A 150 -3.78 -12.12 4.98
CA ILE A 150 -3.27 -11.58 3.72
C ILE A 150 -2.51 -12.67 2.94
N LEU A 151 -1.61 -13.41 3.60
CA LEU A 151 -0.82 -14.47 2.97
C LEU A 151 -1.71 -15.58 2.40
N ALA A 152 -2.68 -16.07 3.17
CA ALA A 152 -3.61 -17.09 2.74
C ALA A 152 -4.46 -16.62 1.55
N GLY A 153 -4.96 -15.37 1.58
CA GLY A 153 -5.73 -14.79 0.50
C GLY A 153 -4.93 -14.66 -0.80
N VAL A 154 -3.69 -14.14 -0.72
CA VAL A 154 -2.78 -14.05 -1.88
C VAL A 154 -2.43 -15.43 -2.42
N TRP A 155 -2.18 -16.40 -1.54
CA TRP A 155 -1.85 -17.76 -1.94
C TRP A 155 -3.02 -18.44 -2.68
N LEU A 156 -4.24 -18.30 -2.17
CA LEU A 156 -5.44 -18.81 -2.84
C LEU A 156 -5.64 -18.13 -4.21
N ALA A 157 -5.48 -16.81 -4.28
CA ALA A 157 -5.58 -16.06 -5.53
C ALA A 157 -4.53 -16.52 -6.56
N LEU A 158 -3.28 -16.73 -6.13
CA LEU A 158 -2.20 -17.25 -6.99
C LEU A 158 -2.55 -18.64 -7.54
N ILE A 159 -3.09 -19.53 -6.71
CA ILE A 159 -3.51 -20.87 -7.17
C ILE A 159 -4.62 -20.76 -8.20
N MET A 160 -5.64 -19.92 -7.98
CA MET A 160 -6.73 -19.75 -8.95
C MET A 160 -6.24 -19.20 -10.29
N ILE A 161 -5.40 -18.16 -10.26
CA ILE A 161 -4.86 -17.53 -11.48
C ILE A 161 -3.96 -18.51 -12.24
N THR A 162 -3.02 -19.16 -11.56
CA THR A 162 -2.08 -20.10 -12.20
C THR A 162 -2.77 -21.34 -12.75
N ARG A 163 -3.83 -21.85 -12.10
CA ARG A 163 -4.66 -22.94 -12.65
C ARG A 163 -5.45 -22.49 -13.87
N SER A 164 -5.99 -21.28 -13.89
CA SER A 164 -6.68 -20.72 -15.04
C SER A 164 -5.75 -20.62 -16.26
N PHE A 165 -4.48 -20.23 -16.07
CA PHE A 165 -3.49 -20.22 -17.14
C PHE A 165 -3.09 -21.61 -17.62
N LYS A 166 -3.02 -22.60 -16.73
CA LYS A 166 -2.66 -23.99 -17.07
C LYS A 166 -3.79 -24.81 -17.70
N GLY A 167 -5.04 -24.34 -17.59
CA GLY A 167 -6.22 -24.97 -18.19
C GLY A 167 -6.65 -24.36 -19.53
N GLY A 168 -5.89 -23.40 -20.07
CA GLY A 168 -6.16 -22.71 -21.34
C GLY A 168 -5.39 -23.28 -22.54
N ASN A 169 -4.97 -24.55 -22.48
CA ASN A 169 -4.21 -25.27 -23.50
C ASN A 169 -5.10 -26.30 -24.19
#